data_AF-A0A2E7A9Z2-F1
#
_entry.id   AF-A0A2E7A9Z2-F1
#
_cell.length_a   1.000
_cell.length_b   1.000
_cell.length_c   1.000
_cell.angle_alpha   90.00
_cell.angle_beta   90.00
_cell.angle_gamma   90.00
#
_symmetry.space_group_name_H-M   'P 1'
#
loop_
_entity.id
_entity.type
_entity.pdbx_description
1 polymer ?
#
loop_
_entity_poly.entity_id
_entity_poly.type
_entity_poly.pdbx_seq_one_letter_code
_entity_poly.pdbx_strand_id
1 'polypeptide(L)' 'MVAQSLIAWICSAVTLFVLLAMVVFEILKRWRVGLRLASLDESLLEDDGVSIDTITDAPKGSQVIAGHVPAILIGDYERR' A
#
# COMPACT_ATOMS: atom_id res chain seq x y z
N MET A 1 23.38 -12.82 -41.69
CA MET A 1 22.28 -13.42 -40.90
C MET A 1 22.57 -13.53 -39.40
N VAL A 2 23.74 -14.04 -38.97
CA VAL A 2 24.06 -14.29 -37.54
C VAL A 2 24.09 -13.02 -36.66
N ALA A 3 24.63 -11.91 -37.17
CA ALA A 3 24.70 -10.66 -36.41
C ALA A 3 23.31 -10.05 -36.12
N GLN A 4 22.40 -10.10 -37.08
CA GLN A 4 21.03 -9.58 -36.93
C GLN A 4 20.22 -10.39 -35.90
N SER A 5 20.36 -11.73 -35.91
CA SER A 5 19.74 -12.57 -34.89
C SER A 5 20.30 -12.30 -33.50
N LEU A 6 21.62 -12.09 -33.36
CA LEU A 6 22.24 -11.77 -32.08
C LEU A 6 21.70 -10.46 -31.51
N ILE A 7 21.60 -9.41 -32.34
CA ILE A 7 21.07 -8.11 -31.93
C ILE A 7 19.61 -8.22 -31.49
N ALA A 8 18.78 -8.98 -32.22
CA ALA A 8 17.39 -9.21 -31.86
C ALA A 8 17.24 -9.91 -30.50
N TRP A 9 18.07 -10.93 -30.24
CA TRP A 9 18.11 -11.62 -28.95
C TRP A 9 18.51 -10.70 -27.80
N ILE A 10 19.55 -9.88 -27.99
CA ILE A 10 19.99 -8.92 -26.96
C ILE A 10 18.90 -7.89 -26.69
N CYS A 11 18.28 -7.32 -27.73
CA CYS A 11 17.21 -6.35 -27.59
C CYS A 11 16.03 -6.95 -26.81
N SER A 12 15.61 -8.17 -27.15
CA SER A 12 14.55 -8.89 -26.44
C SER A 12 14.92 -9.20 -24.98
N ALA A 13 16.15 -9.64 -24.72
CA ALA A 13 16.61 -9.93 -23.37
C ALA A 13 16.61 -8.67 -22.49
N VAL A 14 17.06 -7.54 -23.03
CA VAL A 14 17.09 -6.26 -22.30
C VAL A 14 15.68 -5.77 -22.01
N THR A 15 14.76 -5.82 -22.98
CA THR A 15 13.37 -5.38 -22.76
C THR A 15 12.68 -6.25 -21.71
N LEU A 16 12.83 -7.57 -21.77
CA LEU A 16 12.29 -8.48 -20.76
C LEU A 16 12.91 -8.24 -19.38
N PHE A 17 14.23 -8.01 -19.32
CA PHE A 17 14.90 -7.72 -18.06
C PHE A 17 14.39 -6.42 -17.42
N VAL A 18 14.22 -5.36 -18.22
CA VAL A 18 13.68 -4.08 -17.72
C VAL A 18 12.25 -4.24 -17.22
N LEU A 19 11.39 -4.97 -17.97
CA LEU A 19 10.02 -5.24 -17.53
C LEU A 19 10.00 -6.03 -16.23
N LEU A 20 10.83 -7.08 -16.13
CA LEU A 20 10.94 -7.88 -14.91
C LEU A 20 11.42 -7.03 -13.72
N ALA A 21 12.43 -6.19 -13.94
CA ALA A 21 12.95 -5.29 -12.91
C ALA A 21 11.88 -4.31 -12.40
N MET A 22 11.06 -3.75 -13.31
CA MET A 22 9.93 -2.89 -12.93
C MET A 22 8.90 -3.63 -12.07
N VAL A 23 8.52 -4.84 -12.48
CA VAL A 23 7.55 -5.66 -11.72
C VAL A 23 8.10 -5.99 -10.34
N VAL A 24 9.35 -6.45 -10.24
CA VAL A 24 10.00 -6.76 -8.96
C VAL A 24 10.06 -5.52 -8.07
N PHE A 25 10.39 -4.36 -8.63
CA PHE A 25 10.45 -3.11 -7.88
C PHE A 25 9.09 -2.72 -7.28
N GLU A 26 8.01 -2.83 -8.05
CA GLU A 26 6.67 -2.55 -7.54
C GLU A 26 6.21 -3.58 -6.48
N ILE A 27 6.59 -4.86 -6.62
CA ILE A 27 6.32 -5.88 -5.59
C ILE A 27 7.03 -5.53 -4.28
N LEU A 28 8.32 -5.19 -4.34
CA LEU A 28 9.10 -4.80 -3.16
C LEU A 28 8.54 -3.54 -2.51
N LYS A 29 8.14 -2.54 -3.31
CA LYS A 29 7.50 -1.32 -2.82
C LYS A 29 6.21 -1.63 -2.07
N ARG A 30 5.34 -2.46 -2.65
CA ARG A 30 4.08 -2.86 -2.01
C ARG A 30 4.30 -3.66 -0.73
N TRP A 31 5.30 -4.54 -0.72
CA TRP A 31 5.63 -5.31 0.48
C TRP A 31 6.15 -4.41 1.61
N ARG A 32 7.02 -3.45 1.30
CA ARG A 32 7.52 -2.45 2.26
C ARG A 32 6.39 -1.66 2.91
N VAL A 33 5.41 -1.21 2.12
CA VAL A 33 4.22 -0.52 2.64
C VAL A 33 3.40 -1.45 3.55
N GLY A 34 3.22 -2.72 3.15
CA GLY A 34 2.52 -3.71 3.98
C GLY A 34 3.18 -3.95 5.34
N LEU A 35 4.51 -3.99 5.39
CA LEU A 35 5.27 -4.11 6.65
C LEU A 35 5.06 -2.89 7.57
N ARG A 36 5.08 -1.68 7.01
CA ARG A 36 4.84 -0.44 7.78
C ARG A 36 3.40 -0.33 8.29
N LEU A 37 2.44 -0.79 7.48
CA LEU A 37 1.04 -0.88 7.92
C LEU A 37 0.89 -1.86 9.09
N ALA A 38 1.56 -3.02 9.03
CA ALA A 38 1.53 -4.01 10.10
C ALA A 38 2.18 -3.50 11.41
N SER A 39 3.12 -2.56 11.32
CA SER A 39 3.71 -1.89 12.49
C SER A 39 2.95 -0.64 12.95
N LEU A 40 1.80 -0.31 12.32
CA LEU A 40 1.02 0.90 12.60
C LEU A 40 1.87 2.18 12.51
N ASP A 41 2.74 2.24 11.50
CA ASP A 41 3.65 3.38 11.32
C ASP A 41 2.88 4.63 10.84
N GLU A 42 2.73 5.63 11.73
CA GLU A 42 2.01 6.88 11.46
C GLU A 42 2.65 7.72 10.34
N SER A 43 3.95 7.57 10.08
CA SER A 43 4.62 8.28 8.99
C SER A 43 4.14 7.87 7.59
N LEU A 44 3.32 6.82 7.47
CA LEU A 44 2.59 6.48 6.24
C LEU A 44 1.55 7.54 5.85
N LEU A 45 1.08 8.35 6.81
CA LEU A 45 0.09 9.40 6.53
C LEU A 45 0.65 10.55 5.68
N GLU A 46 1.97 10.67 5.61
CA GLU A 46 2.68 11.70 4.85
C GLU A 46 3.42 11.13 3.62
N ASP A 47 3.26 9.84 3.33
CA ASP A 47 3.99 9.15 2.25
C ASP A 47 3.30 9.33 0.89
N ASP A 48 4.00 9.94 -0.08
CA ASP A 48 3.54 10.14 -1.47
C ASP A 48 3.11 8.83 -2.17
N GLY A 49 3.61 7.68 -1.72
CA GLY A 49 3.29 6.38 -2.30
C GLY A 49 1.94 5.79 -1.87
N VAL A 50 1.20 6.46 -0.98
CA VAL A 50 -0.05 5.94 -0.38
C VAL A 50 -1.17 6.95 -0.53
N SER A 51 -2.32 6.50 -1.04
CA SER A 51 -3.55 7.30 -1.05
C SER A 51 -4.32 7.05 0.24
N ILE A 52 -4.66 8.13 0.95
CA ILE A 52 -5.45 8.07 2.19
C ILE A 52 -6.87 8.49 1.85
N ASP A 53 -7.84 7.69 2.28
CA ASP A 53 -9.25 8.01 2.16
C ASP A 53 -9.88 8.07 3.55
N THR A 54 -10.63 9.13 3.82
CA THR A 54 -11.25 9.35 5.14
C THR A 54 -12.69 8.88 5.10
N ILE A 55 -12.96 7.75 5.75
CA ILE A 55 -14.31 7.18 5.82
C ILE A 55 -15.05 7.83 7.00
N THR A 56 -15.89 8.83 6.70
CA THR A 56 -16.69 9.54 7.72
C THR A 56 -18.06 8.91 7.95
N ASP A 57 -18.60 8.19 6.97
CA ASP A 57 -19.91 7.57 7.05
C ASP A 57 -19.82 6.06 7.22
N ALA A 58 -20.72 5.51 8.04
CA ALA A 58 -20.83 4.07 8.20
C ALA A 58 -21.41 3.42 6.93
N PRO A 59 -21.04 2.17 6.60
CA PRO A 59 -21.60 1.46 5.46
C PRO A 59 -23.14 1.42 5.49
N LYS A 60 -23.78 1.40 4.32
CA LYS A 60 -25.24 1.25 4.22
C LYS A 60 -25.68 -0.01 4.96
N GLY A 61 -26.65 0.15 5.87
CA GLY A 61 -27.12 -0.94 6.75
C GLY A 61 -26.43 -1.00 8.12
N SER A 62 -25.48 -0.10 8.40
CA SER A 62 -24.94 0.08 9.75
C SER A 62 -26.05 0.55 10.72
N GLN A 63 -26.07 0.00 11.92
CA GLN A 63 -27.04 0.33 12.97
C GLN A 63 -26.29 0.87 14.19
N VAL A 64 -26.71 2.03 14.69
CA VAL A 64 -26.22 2.56 15.97
C VAL A 64 -26.95 1.83 17.09
N ILE A 65 -26.24 0.97 17.82
CA ILE A 65 -26.79 0.29 18.99
C ILE A 65 -26.85 1.31 20.14
N ALA A 66 -28.06 1.71 20.53
CA ALA A 66 -28.27 2.62 21.65
C ALA A 66 -27.62 2.05 22.92
N GLY A 67 -26.74 2.83 23.56
CA GLY A 67 -26.04 2.44 24.79
C GLY A 67 -24.70 1.72 24.61
N HIS A 68 -24.22 1.52 23.37
CA HIS A 68 -22.83 1.13 23.10
C HIS A 68 -22.07 2.31 22.53
N VAL A 69 -21.07 2.79 23.27
CA VAL A 69 -20.11 3.77 22.73
C VAL A 69 -19.07 2.95 21.95
N PRO A 70 -19.00 3.06 20.62
CA PRO A 70 -18.15 2.21 19.79
C PRO A 70 -16.66 2.52 19.94
N ALA A 71 -16.29 3.66 20.54
CA ALA A 71 -14.93 4.05 20.83
C ALA A 71 -14.86 4.90 22.11
N ILE A 72 -13.93 4.57 22.99
CA ILE A 72 -13.62 5.37 24.19
C ILE A 72 -12.55 6.41 23.79
N LEU A 73 -12.75 7.68 24.15
CA LEU A 73 -11.72 8.70 23.95
C LEU A 73 -10.51 8.42 24.86
N ILE A 74 -9.32 8.37 24.27
CA ILE A 74 -8.05 8.14 24.99
C ILE A 74 -7.74 9.24 26.05
N GLY A 75 -8.44 10.37 26.03
CA GLY A 75 -8.32 11.43 27.06
C GLY A 75 -9.16 11.21 28.33
N ASP A 76 -10.09 10.26 28.36
CA ASP A 76 -11.02 10.09 29.49
C ASP A 76 -10.43 9.26 30.64
N TYR A 77 -9.26 8.63 30.44
CA TYR A 77 -8.59 7.81 31.46
C TYR A 77 -7.86 8.64 32.53
N GLU A 78 -7.53 9.91 32.27
CA GLU A 78 -6.78 10.75 33.22
C GLU A 78 -7.67 11.55 34.19
N ARG A 79 -9.01 11.37 34.12
CA ARG A 79 -9.98 12.14 34.94
C ARG A 79 -10.81 11.30 35.92
N ARG A 80 -10.30 10.16 36.39
CA ARG A 80 -10.92 9.40 37.50
C ARG A 80 -9.96 9.06 38.61
#